data_AF-A0A3D1HYF1-F1
#
_entry.id   AF-A0A3D1HYF1-F1
#
_cell.length_a   1.000
_cell.length_b   1.000
_cell.length_c   1.000
_cell.angle_alpha   90.00
_cell.angle_beta   90.00
_cell.angle_gamma   90.00
#
_symmetry.space_group_name_H-M   'P 1'
#
loop_
_entity.id
_entity.type
_entity.pdbx_description
1 polymer ?
#
loop_
_entity_poly.entity_id
_entity_poly.type
_entity_poly.pdbx_seq_one_letter_code
_entity_poly.pdbx_strand_id
1 'polypeptide(L)'
;MRESKITRDEAFELLKKYNKDPFHIRHALTVEGVMRWYAKELGYADEEEYWGIVGLLHDIDFELYPEEHCKKAPELLKTGGVGDDMIYSICSHGYGICV
;
A
#
# COMPACT_ATOMS: atom_id res chain seq x y z
N MET A 1 -6.40 17.15 -5.06
CA MET A 1 -6.41 15.72 -5.41
C MET A 1 -5.20 15.09 -4.76
N ARG A 2 -5.32 13.85 -4.30
CA ARG A 2 -4.19 13.09 -3.77
C ARG A 2 -3.27 12.65 -4.91
N GLU A 3 -1.97 12.76 -4.70
CA GLU A 3 -0.94 12.41 -5.69
C GLU A 3 0.13 11.54 -5.04
N SER A 4 0.66 10.57 -5.78
CA SER A 4 1.74 9.70 -5.29
C SER A 4 3.10 10.37 -5.49
N LYS A 5 4.00 10.23 -4.50
CA LYS A 5 5.41 10.64 -4.63
C LYS A 5 6.28 9.63 -5.36
N ILE A 6 5.77 8.42 -5.58
CA ILE A 6 6.45 7.35 -6.29
C ILE A 6 5.58 6.83 -7.42
N THR A 7 6.20 6.30 -8.45
CA THR A 7 5.53 5.59 -9.52
C THR A 7 5.05 4.21 -9.05
N ARG A 8 4.08 3.63 -9.77
CA ARG A 8 3.60 2.27 -9.46
C ARG A 8 4.65 1.18 -9.70
N ASP A 9 5.60 1.39 -10.60
CA ASP A 9 6.71 0.47 -10.80
C ASP A 9 7.68 0.51 -9.62
N GLU A 10 8.01 1.69 -9.10
CA GLU A 10 8.79 1.84 -7.85
C GLU A 10 8.07 1.20 -6.67
N ALA A 11 6.75 1.40 -6.55
CA ALA A 11 5.93 0.77 -5.53
C ALA A 11 5.96 -0.77 -5.65
N PHE A 12 5.89 -1.31 -6.86
CA PHE A 12 5.91 -2.74 -7.09
C PHE A 12 7.27 -3.37 -6.76
N GLU A 13 8.37 -2.71 -7.11
CA GLU A 13 9.70 -3.15 -6.70
C GLU A 13 9.90 -3.05 -5.17
N LEU A 14 9.32 -2.03 -4.53
CA LEU A 14 9.32 -1.90 -3.08
C LEU A 14 8.51 -3.04 -2.41
N LEU A 15 7.33 -3.38 -2.94
CA LEU A 15 6.54 -4.52 -2.47
C LEU A 15 7.37 -5.82 -2.54
N LYS A 16 7.94 -6.10 -3.72
CA LYS A 16 8.78 -7.28 -3.95
C LYS A 16 10.04 -7.30 -3.09
N LYS A 17 10.49 -6.16 -2.57
CA LYS A 17 11.63 -6.11 -1.65
C LYS A 17 11.32 -6.82 -0.34
N TYR A 18 10.12 -6.62 0.22
CA TYR A 18 9.73 -7.12 1.54
C TYR A 18 8.79 -8.32 1.52
N ASN A 19 8.05 -8.53 0.43
CA ASN A 19 7.20 -9.70 0.23
C ASN A 19 7.79 -10.61 -0.85
N LYS A 20 8.06 -11.87 -0.52
CA LYS A 20 8.64 -12.89 -1.41
C LYS A 20 7.65 -14.00 -1.72
N ASP A 21 6.69 -14.25 -0.84
CA ASP A 21 5.67 -15.26 -1.08
C ASP A 21 4.79 -14.82 -2.27
N PRO A 22 4.62 -15.65 -3.32
CA PRO A 22 3.72 -15.36 -4.42
C PRO A 22 2.28 -15.05 -3.99
N PHE A 23 1.84 -15.59 -2.85
CA PHE A 23 0.54 -15.28 -2.26
C PHE A 23 0.41 -13.79 -1.90
N HIS A 24 1.37 -13.24 -1.15
CA HIS A 24 1.34 -11.83 -0.73
C HIS A 24 1.42 -10.88 -1.92
N ILE A 25 2.25 -11.20 -2.92
CA ILE A 25 2.34 -10.40 -4.15
C ILE A 25 1.01 -10.40 -4.90
N ARG A 26 0.37 -11.57 -5.05
CA ARG A 26 -0.95 -11.68 -5.71
C ARG A 26 -2.04 -10.95 -4.92
N HIS A 27 -2.02 -11.05 -3.59
CA HIS A 27 -2.96 -10.34 -2.72
C HIS A 27 -2.83 -8.82 -2.91
N ALA A 28 -1.62 -8.28 -2.84
CA ALA A 28 -1.34 -6.88 -3.11
C ALA A 28 -1.84 -6.40 -4.48
N LEU A 29 -1.57 -7.16 -5.55
CA LEU A 29 -2.08 -6.86 -6.91
C LEU A 29 -3.62 -6.90 -6.99
N THR A 30 -4.24 -7.80 -6.24
CA THR A 30 -5.71 -7.88 -6.17
C THR A 30 -6.28 -6.64 -5.50
N VAL A 31 -5.71 -6.22 -4.37
CA VAL A 31 -6.15 -5.02 -3.64
C VAL A 31 -5.84 -3.74 -4.43
N GLU A 32 -4.73 -3.66 -5.17
CA GLU A 32 -4.48 -2.59 -6.15
C GLU A 32 -5.67 -2.45 -7.13
N GLY A 33 -6.09 -3.55 -7.76
CA GLY A 33 -7.21 -3.56 -8.69
C GLY A 33 -8.54 -3.14 -8.05
N VAL A 34 -8.83 -3.62 -6.85
CA VAL A 34 -10.03 -3.25 -6.09
C VAL A 34 -10.04 -1.76 -5.75
N MET A 35 -8.92 -1.21 -5.30
CA MET A 35 -8.82 0.21 -4.95
C MET A 35 -8.96 1.11 -6.18
N ARG A 36 -8.38 0.72 -7.33
CA ARG A 36 -8.58 1.44 -8.60
C ARG A 36 -10.04 1.41 -9.04
N TRP A 37 -10.74 0.29 -8.87
CA TRP A 37 -12.15 0.17 -9.20
C TRP A 37 -13.01 1.10 -8.32
N TYR A 38 -12.81 1.09 -7.00
CA TYR A 38 -13.53 1.96 -6.08
C TYR A 38 -13.24 3.44 -6.32
N ALA A 39 -12.00 3.81 -6.65
CA ALA A 39 -11.67 5.19 -7.00
C ALA A 39 -12.54 5.69 -8.17
N LYS A 40 -12.74 4.88 -9.21
CA LYS A 40 -13.62 5.21 -10.34
C LYS A 40 -15.08 5.27 -9.93
N GLU A 41 -15.58 4.23 -9.26
CA GLU A 41 -17.00 4.10 -8.91
C GLU A 41 -17.48 5.21 -7.96
N LEU A 42 -16.60 5.67 -7.07
CA LEU A 42 -16.92 6.69 -6.07
C LEU A 42 -16.63 8.13 -6.53
N GLY A 43 -16.23 8.34 -7.79
CA GLY A 43 -15.99 9.68 -8.34
C GLY A 43 -14.61 10.28 -8.04
N TYR A 44 -13.63 9.44 -7.65
CA TYR A 44 -12.23 9.79 -7.43
C TYR A 44 -11.31 9.28 -8.57
N ALA A 45 -11.82 9.25 -9.81
CA ALA A 45 -11.08 8.71 -10.95
C ALA A 45 -9.72 9.42 -11.17
N ASP A 46 -9.65 10.73 -10.89
CA ASP A 46 -8.40 11.51 -10.99
C ASP A 46 -7.36 11.13 -9.90
N GLU A 47 -7.76 10.36 -8.88
CA GLU A 47 -6.89 9.85 -7.81
C GLU A 47 -6.65 8.33 -7.93
N GLU A 48 -7.06 7.70 -9.04
CA GLU A 48 -6.98 6.24 -9.25
C GLU A 48 -5.58 5.68 -8.93
N GLU A 49 -4.53 6.35 -9.42
CA GLU A 49 -3.15 5.90 -9.24
C GLU A 49 -2.73 5.91 -7.77
N TYR A 50 -3.10 6.96 -7.04
CA TYR A 50 -2.82 7.08 -5.61
C TYR A 50 -3.48 5.93 -4.84
N TRP A 51 -4.77 5.69 -5.07
CA TRP A 51 -5.51 4.63 -4.37
C TRP A 51 -5.06 3.24 -4.78
N GLY A 52 -4.69 3.04 -6.05
CA GLY A 52 -4.07 1.81 -6.54
C GLY A 52 -2.77 1.48 -5.79
N ILE A 53 -1.88 2.46 -5.62
CA ILE A 53 -0.61 2.27 -4.88
C ILE A 53 -0.87 2.04 -3.38
N VAL A 54 -1.86 2.72 -2.77
CA VAL A 54 -2.28 2.42 -1.38
C VAL A 54 -2.67 0.95 -1.24
N GLY A 55 -3.47 0.42 -2.17
CA GLY A 55 -3.84 -1.00 -2.18
C GLY A 55 -2.64 -1.93 -2.42
N LEU A 56 -1.73 -1.56 -3.32
CA LEU A 56 -0.54 -2.34 -3.64
C LEU A 56 0.42 -2.49 -2.44
N LEU A 57 0.52 -1.45 -1.61
CA LEU A 57 1.49 -1.38 -0.51
C LEU A 57 0.89 -1.62 0.88
N HIS A 58 -0.41 -1.92 0.99
CA HIS A 58 -1.08 -1.97 2.30
C HIS A 58 -0.41 -2.98 3.27
N ASP A 59 -0.10 -4.18 2.80
CA ASP A 59 0.52 -5.25 3.58
C ASP A 59 2.06 -5.32 3.44
N ILE A 60 2.73 -4.21 3.13
CA ILE A 60 4.18 -4.21 2.85
C ILE A 60 5.03 -4.81 3.98
N ASP A 61 4.58 -4.73 5.23
CA ASP A 61 5.28 -5.25 6.41
C ASP A 61 4.80 -6.64 6.86
N PHE A 62 3.69 -7.15 6.32
CA PHE A 62 2.99 -8.30 6.88
C PHE A 62 3.81 -9.60 6.85
N GLU A 63 4.51 -9.90 5.74
CA GLU A 63 5.29 -11.14 5.61
C GLU A 63 6.43 -11.25 6.65
N LEU A 64 7.04 -10.11 7.02
CA LEU A 64 8.18 -10.07 7.94
C LEU A 64 7.78 -9.74 9.37
N TYR A 65 6.69 -8.99 9.56
CA TYR A 65 6.28 -8.40 10.83
C TYR A 65 4.77 -8.54 11.09
N PRO A 66 4.20 -9.76 11.06
CA PRO A 66 2.75 -9.95 11.18
C PRO A 66 2.18 -9.47 12.54
N GLU A 67 2.96 -9.55 13.61
CA GLU A 67 2.55 -9.10 14.96
C GLU A 67 2.69 -7.57 15.16
N GLU A 68 3.39 -6.90 14.24
CA GLU A 68 3.61 -5.45 14.25
C GLU A 68 3.05 -4.79 12.97
N HIS A 69 2.11 -5.46 12.31
CA HIS A 69 1.54 -5.00 11.06
C HIS A 69 0.93 -3.59 11.21
N CYS A 70 1.19 -2.74 10.21
CA CYS A 70 0.96 -1.29 10.20
C CYS A 70 1.82 -0.46 11.19
N LYS A 71 2.55 -1.07 12.14
CA LYS A 71 3.55 -0.37 12.99
C LYS A 71 4.91 -0.29 12.30
N LYS A 72 5.28 -1.33 11.54
CA LYS A 72 6.55 -1.37 10.78
C LYS A 72 6.45 -0.73 9.40
N ALA A 73 5.26 -0.73 8.79
CA ALA A 73 5.01 -0.16 7.47
C ALA A 73 5.55 1.28 7.30
N PRO A 74 5.36 2.25 8.23
CA PRO A 74 5.86 3.61 8.04
C PRO A 74 7.36 3.70 7.77
N GLU A 75 8.18 2.89 8.46
CA GLU A 75 9.63 2.87 8.27
C GLU A 75 10.03 2.32 6.90
N LEU A 76 9.40 1.22 6.49
CA LEU A 76 9.67 0.56 5.21
C LEU A 76 9.26 1.45 4.03
N LEU A 77 8.09 2.08 4.14
CA LEU A 77 7.52 2.99 3.15
C LEU A 77 8.35 4.27 3.01
N LYS A 78 8.77 4.89 4.12
CA LYS A 78 9.64 6.08 4.08
C LYS A 78 10.97 5.79 3.40
N THR A 79 11.56 4.63 3.67
CA THR A 79 12.79 4.19 3.01
C THR A 79 12.59 4.01 1.50
N GLY A 80 11.39 3.67 1.06
CA GLY A 80 10.99 3.59 -0.35
C GLY A 80 10.60 4.91 -1.01
N GLY A 81 10.69 6.04 -0.31
CA GLY A 81 10.34 7.37 -0.84
C GLY A 81 8.85 7.71 -0.80
N VAL A 82 8.02 6.89 -0.14
CA VAL A 82 6.58 7.13 -0.01
C VAL A 82 6.30 8.35 0.88
N GLY A 83 5.36 9.20 0.48
CA GLY A 83 4.95 10.39 1.24
C GLY A 83 4.17 10.07 2.51
N ASP A 84 4.28 10.94 3.53
CA ASP A 84 3.59 10.77 4.82
C ASP A 84 2.06 10.67 4.69
N ASP A 85 1.48 11.35 3.68
CA ASP A 85 0.05 11.32 3.37
C ASP A 85 -0.41 9.93 2.89
N MET A 86 0.37 9.29 2.01
CA MET A 86 0.12 7.93 1.54
C MET A 86 0.41 6.89 2.62
N ILE A 87 1.46 7.10 3.43
CA ILE A 87 1.74 6.25 4.59
C ILE A 87 0.56 6.25 5.57
N TYR A 88 -0.02 7.42 5.83
CA TYR A 88 -1.21 7.53 6.65
C TYR A 88 -2.41 6.77 6.05
N SER A 89 -2.67 6.95 4.75
CA SER A 89 -3.72 6.21 4.03
C SER A 89 -3.51 4.70 4.11
N ILE A 90 -2.27 4.23 3.93
CA ILE A 90 -1.90 2.82 4.06
C ILE A 90 -2.18 2.38 5.49
N CYS A 91 -1.55 2.94 6.52
CA CYS A 91 -1.62 2.40 7.88
C CYS A 91 -3.03 2.49 8.52
N SER A 92 -3.96 3.24 7.94
CA SER A 92 -5.33 3.38 8.44
C SER A 92 -6.13 2.06 8.41
N HIS A 93 -5.76 1.08 7.59
CA HIS A 93 -6.45 -0.23 7.57
C HIS A 93 -6.09 -1.11 8.77
N GLY A 94 -4.98 -0.82 9.46
CA GLY A 94 -4.49 -1.60 10.60
C GLY A 94 -5.17 -1.32 11.94
N TYR A 95 -6.24 -0.51 11.98
CA TYR A 95 -6.90 -0.14 13.23
C TYR A 95 -7.42 -1.38 13.99
N GLY A 96 -6.93 -1.59 15.20
CA GLY A 96 -7.36 -2.69 16.06
C GLY A 96 -6.70 -4.05 15.80
N ILE A 97 -5.79 -4.16 14.82
CA ILE A 97 -5.14 -5.45 14.48
C ILE A 97 -4.05 -5.81 15.50
N CYS A 98 -3.12 -4.89 15.75
CA CYS A 98 -1.97 -5.11 16.63
C CYS A 98 -2.00 -4.09 17.78
N VAL A 99 -2.97 -4.20 18.70
CA VAL A 99 -3.14 -3.29 19.86
C VAL A 99 -2.29 -3.69 21.07
#